data_AF-A0A8C2A062-F1
#
_entry.id   AF-A0A8C2A062-F1
#
_cell.length_a   1.000
_cell.length_b   1.000
_cell.length_c   1.000
_cell.angle_alpha   90.00
_cell.angle_beta   90.00
_cell.angle_gamma   90.00
#
_symmetry.space_group_name_H-M   'P 1'
#
loop_
_entity.id
_entity.type
_entity.pdbx_description
1 polymer ?
#
loop_
_entity_poly.entity_id
_entity_poly.type
_entity_poly.pdbx_seq_one_letter_code
_entity_poly.pdbx_strand_id
1 'polypeptide(L)'
;MTDVLKTVVDLEGGRTPTKQPADNCDHIQQYNNTDIAIPPLRVTYARVLAIANSTENALTLVSDEMKQLRDAVIQNRLVLDILTAERGGVCKMLGVSCFNIPDYSDNITNIIEHMREAVREPERTNNLWAG
;
A
#
# COMPACT_ATOMS: atom_id res chain seq x y z
N MET A 1 24.48 5.69 -4.76
CA MET A 1 25.37 5.19 -3.67
C MET A 1 25.41 6.15 -2.48
N THR A 2 25.37 7.47 -2.70
CA THR A 2 25.30 8.51 -1.65
C THR A 2 24.02 8.52 -0.84
N ASP A 3 22.87 8.23 -1.44
CA ASP A 3 21.57 8.31 -0.74
C ASP A 3 21.36 7.17 0.27
N VAL A 4 21.85 5.97 -0.06
CA VAL A 4 21.82 4.80 0.82
C VAL A 4 22.73 5.00 2.02
N LEU A 5 23.93 5.55 1.79
CA LEU A 5 24.87 5.87 2.87
C LEU A 5 24.29 6.94 3.82
N LYS A 6 23.56 7.92 3.28
CA LYS A 6 22.89 8.96 4.08
C LYS A 6 21.79 8.37 4.97
N THR A 7 21.00 7.44 4.45
CA THR A 7 19.95 6.75 5.23
C THR A 7 20.51 5.89 6.34
N VAL A 8 21.64 5.21 6.11
CA VAL A 8 22.31 4.39 7.14
C VAL A 8 22.90 5.27 8.26
N VAL A 9 23.46 6.43 7.91
CA VAL A 9 24.00 7.39 8.89
C VAL A 9 22.89 8.00 9.77
N ASP A 10 21.70 8.23 9.21
CA ASP A 10 20.55 8.74 9.97
C ASP A 10 20.04 7.72 11.01
N LEU A 11 20.09 6.41 10.68
CA LEU A 11 19.67 5.33 11.58
C LEU A 11 20.64 5.10 12.76
N GLU A 12 21.96 5.20 12.54
CA GLU A 12 22.94 5.05 13.62
C GLU A 12 23.00 6.26 14.57
N GLY A 13 22.57 7.43 14.10
CA GLY A 13 22.47 8.65 14.92
C GLY A 13 21.20 8.77 15.77
N GLY A 14 20.34 7.74 15.81
CA GLY A 14 19.07 7.78 16.54
C GLY A 14 18.07 8.78 15.97
N ARG A 15 18.25 9.25 14.74
CA ARG A 15 17.37 10.21 14.07
C ARG A 15 16.49 9.43 13.09
N THR A 16 15.22 9.26 13.44
CA THR A 16 14.24 8.62 12.55
C THR A 16 14.23 9.31 11.18
N PRO A 17 14.25 8.58 10.06
CA PRO A 17 14.16 9.17 8.72
C PRO A 17 12.91 10.05 8.62
N THR A 18 13.08 11.37 8.48
CA THR A 18 11.98 12.34 8.42
C THR A 18 11.33 12.41 7.05
N LYS A 19 11.09 11.26 6.42
CA LYS A 19 10.15 11.16 5.30
C LYS A 19 9.03 10.18 5.65
N GLN A 20 8.39 10.47 6.77
CA GLN A 20 6.96 10.26 6.87
C GLN A 20 6.32 11.28 5.90
N PRO A 21 5.45 10.90 4.95
CA PRO A 21 4.39 11.80 4.58
C PRO A 21 3.50 11.90 5.83
N ALA A 22 3.75 12.91 6.64
CA ALA A 22 2.94 13.25 7.81
C ALA A 22 1.67 14.02 7.37
N ASP A 23 1.11 13.72 6.20
CA ASP A 23 0.23 14.68 5.53
C ASP A 23 -0.99 13.96 4.97
N ASN A 24 -1.80 13.30 5.81
CA ASN A 24 -3.23 13.13 5.49
C ASN A 24 -4.16 12.75 6.66
N CYS A 25 -3.68 12.59 7.89
CA CYS A 25 -4.58 12.44 9.04
C CYS A 25 -5.09 13.79 9.58
N ASP A 26 -4.62 14.92 9.03
CA ASP A 26 -5.05 16.27 9.42
C ASP A 26 -6.31 16.77 8.71
N HIS A 27 -6.89 15.96 7.83
CA HIS A 27 -8.21 16.19 7.25
C HIS A 27 -9.26 15.24 7.82
N ILE A 28 -9.29 15.09 9.14
CA ILE A 28 -10.60 14.87 9.78
C ILE A 28 -11.39 16.14 9.48
N GLN A 29 -12.29 16.08 8.50
CA GLN A 29 -13.28 17.14 8.30
C GLN A 29 -13.86 17.44 9.67
N GLN A 30 -13.52 18.62 10.20
CA GLN A 30 -14.09 19.12 11.44
C GLN A 30 -15.55 19.39 11.11
N TYR A 31 -16.40 18.37 11.29
CA TYR A 31 -17.83 18.52 11.21
C TYR A 31 -18.20 19.59 12.23
N ASN A 32 -18.68 20.73 11.73
CA ASN A 32 -18.96 21.90 12.55
C ASN A 32 -20.12 21.54 13.49
N ASN A 33 -20.15 22.11 14.69
CA ASN A 33 -21.17 21.78 15.71
C ASN A 33 -22.63 22.07 15.26
N THR A 34 -22.83 22.69 14.10
CA THR A 34 -24.11 22.85 13.41
C THR A 34 -24.57 21.59 12.65
N ASP A 35 -23.71 20.56 12.52
CA ASP A 35 -23.96 19.29 11.83
C ASP A 35 -24.80 18.29 12.64
N ILE A 36 -25.30 18.70 13.81
CA ILE A 36 -26.29 17.94 14.59
C ILE A 36 -27.60 17.72 13.79
N ALA A 37 -27.81 18.46 12.69
CA ALA A 37 -28.94 18.29 11.78
C ALA A 37 -28.67 17.40 10.55
N ILE A 38 -27.47 16.84 10.38
CA ILE A 38 -27.19 15.86 9.33
C ILE A 38 -27.78 14.51 9.77
N PRO A 39 -28.63 13.82 8.95
CA PRO A 39 -29.14 12.50 9.28
C PRO A 39 -27.96 11.57 9.64
N PRO A 40 -28.04 10.77 10.72
CA PRO A 40 -26.93 9.92 11.18
C PRO A 40 -26.24 9.12 10.06
N LEU A 41 -27.02 8.68 9.06
CA LEU A 41 -26.57 7.95 7.88
C LEU A 41 -25.55 8.71 7.01
N ARG A 42 -25.67 10.03 6.87
CA ARG A 42 -24.76 10.84 6.05
C ARG A 42 -23.41 11.03 6.71
N VAL A 43 -23.39 11.24 8.03
CA VAL A 43 -22.13 11.35 8.79
C VAL A 43 -21.40 9.99 8.80
N THR A 44 -22.13 8.89 8.98
CA THR A 44 -21.52 7.55 8.92
C THR A 44 -20.98 7.24 7.53
N TYR A 45 -21.70 7.61 6.47
CA TYR A 45 -21.25 7.41 5.09
C TYR A 45 -19.94 8.16 4.80
N ALA A 46 -19.86 9.44 5.16
CA ALA A 46 -18.66 10.23 4.92
C ALA A 46 -17.43 9.71 5.68
N ARG A 47 -17.61 9.21 6.91
CA ARG A 47 -16.53 8.57 7.68
C ARG A 47 -16.06 7.28 7.04
N VAL A 48 -16.98 6.44 6.57
CA VAL A 48 -16.66 5.19 5.85
C VAL A 48 -15.92 5.49 4.55
N LEU A 49 -16.36 6.50 3.80
CA LEU A 49 -15.71 6.98 2.58
C LEU A 49 -14.27 7.46 2.85
N ALA A 50 -14.07 8.28 3.89
CA ALA A 50 -12.75 8.75 4.28
C ALA A 50 -11.80 7.59 4.63
N ILE A 51 -12.27 6.65 5.46
CA ILE A 51 -11.49 5.46 5.84
C ILE A 51 -11.16 4.61 4.61
N ALA A 52 -12.13 4.41 3.71
CA ALA A 52 -11.91 3.61 2.51
C ALA A 52 -10.86 4.24 1.58
N ASN A 53 -10.93 5.55 1.35
CA ASN A 53 -9.95 6.27 0.53
C ASN A 53 -8.54 6.23 1.16
N SER A 54 -8.44 6.44 2.48
CA SER A 54 -7.15 6.32 3.18
C SER A 54 -6.59 4.89 3.12
N THR A 55 -7.45 3.88 3.26
CA THR A 55 -7.05 2.46 3.22
C THR A 55 -6.62 2.05 1.81
N GLU A 56 -7.34 2.49 0.78
CA GLU A 56 -7.00 2.27 -0.62
C GLU A 56 -5.62 2.84 -0.96
N ASN A 57 -5.35 4.08 -0.57
CA ASN A 57 -4.05 4.71 -0.79
C ASN A 57 -2.94 3.96 -0.05
N ALA A 58 -3.17 3.58 1.22
CA ALA A 58 -2.21 2.80 1.99
C ALA A 58 -1.89 1.45 1.33
N LEU A 59 -2.90 0.72 0.85
CA LEU A 59 -2.71 -0.56 0.17
C LEU A 59 -1.94 -0.40 -1.14
N THR A 60 -2.19 0.69 -1.88
CA THR A 60 -1.45 1.00 -3.10
C THR A 60 0.04 1.19 -2.80
N LEU A 61 0.37 2.03 -1.81
CA LEU A 61 1.75 2.29 -1.41
C LEU A 61 2.46 1.03 -0.91
N VAL A 62 1.79 0.22 -0.09
CA VAL A 62 2.34 -1.05 0.41
C VAL A 62 2.56 -2.05 -0.74
N SER A 63 1.65 -2.11 -1.71
CA SER A 63 1.80 -2.96 -2.89
C SER A 63 3.05 -2.58 -3.71
N ASP A 64 3.25 -1.28 -3.94
CA ASP A 64 4.40 -0.76 -4.67
C ASP A 64 5.72 -1.01 -3.94
N GLU A 65 5.74 -0.83 -2.61
CA GLU A 65 6.91 -1.14 -1.79
C GLU A 65 7.25 -2.63 -1.83
N MET A 66 6.24 -3.50 -1.68
CA MET A 66 6.42 -4.96 -1.73
C MET A 66 6.93 -5.43 -3.10
N LYS A 67 6.49 -4.80 -4.19
CA LYS A 67 7.00 -5.08 -5.54
C LYS A 67 8.48 -4.74 -5.66
N GLN A 68 8.89 -3.56 -5.18
CA GLN A 68 10.29 -3.15 -5.20
C GLN A 68 11.18 -4.05 -4.33
N LEU A 69 10.70 -4.43 -3.14
CA LEU A 69 11.39 -5.38 -2.27
C LEU A 69 11.54 -6.75 -2.93
N ARG A 70 10.48 -7.24 -3.60
CA ARG A 70 10.53 -8.50 -4.34
C ARG A 70 11.59 -8.45 -5.45
N ASP A 71 11.65 -7.38 -6.23
CA ASP A 71 12.65 -7.22 -7.29
C ASP A 71 14.07 -7.21 -6.73
N ALA A 72 14.30 -6.50 -5.62
CA ALA A 72 15.60 -6.47 -4.95
C ALA A 72 16.01 -7.85 -4.40
N VAL A 73 15.09 -8.59 -3.80
CA VAL A 73 15.36 -9.95 -3.28
C VAL A 73 15.64 -10.92 -4.43
N ILE A 74 14.89 -10.85 -5.53
CA ILE A 74 15.14 -11.67 -6.73
C ILE A 74 16.50 -11.35 -7.33
N GLN A 75 16.88 -10.06 -7.42
CA GLN A 75 18.19 -9.66 -7.90
C GLN A 75 19.31 -10.19 -6.99
N ASN A 76 19.18 -10.02 -5.67
CA ASN A 76 20.14 -10.56 -4.70
C ASN A 76 20.28 -12.07 -4.85
N ARG A 77 19.16 -12.76 -5.04
CA ARG A 77 19.14 -14.20 -5.25
C ARG A 77 19.89 -14.61 -6.52
N LEU A 78 19.68 -13.91 -7.63
CA LEU A 78 20.38 -14.15 -8.89
C LEU A 78 21.89 -13.97 -8.73
N VAL A 79 22.33 -12.90 -8.07
CA VAL A 79 23.76 -12.66 -7.80
C VAL A 79 24.35 -13.80 -6.97
N LEU A 80 23.67 -14.24 -5.92
CA LEU A 80 24.14 -15.35 -5.10
C LEU A 80 24.15 -16.68 -5.88
N ASP A 81 23.17 -16.93 -6.75
CA ASP A 81 23.14 -18.14 -7.60
C ASP A 81 24.30 -18.13 -8.61
N ILE A 82 24.70 -16.96 -9.14
CA ILE A 82 25.91 -16.82 -9.98
C ILE A 82 27.17 -17.10 -9.15
N LEU A 83 27.32 -16.50 -7.97
CA LEU A 83 28.48 -16.71 -7.10
C LEU A 83 28.61 -18.17 -6.63
N THR A 84 27.50 -18.90 -6.59
CA THR A 84 27.43 -20.30 -6.15
C THR A 84 27.20 -21.27 -7.31
N ALA A 85 27.39 -20.83 -8.55
CA ALA A 85 27.12 -21.61 -9.75
C ALA A 85 27.90 -22.94 -9.79
N GLU A 86 29.16 -22.95 -9.32
CA GLU A 86 29.97 -24.18 -9.22
C GLU A 86 29.38 -25.23 -8.27
N ARG A 87 28.58 -24.78 -7.29
CA ARG A 87 27.84 -25.64 -6.35
C ARG A 87 26.39 -25.87 -6.79
N GLY A 88 26.03 -25.41 -7.98
CA GLY A 88 24.69 -25.51 -8.57
C GLY A 88 23.67 -24.54 -7.99
N GLY A 89 24.11 -23.36 -7.56
CA GLY A 89 23.25 -22.30 -7.01
C GLY A 89 23.02 -22.45 -5.50
N VAL A 90 22.43 -21.44 -4.89
CA VAL A 90 22.31 -21.30 -3.43
C VAL A 90 21.41 -22.40 -2.84
N CYS A 91 20.36 -22.84 -3.54
CA CYS A 91 19.49 -23.91 -3.03
C CYS A 91 20.23 -25.25 -2.92
N LYS A 92 20.99 -25.61 -3.98
CA LYS A 92 21.76 -26.84 -3.99
C LYS A 92 22.94 -26.76 -3.02
N MET A 93 23.61 -25.61 -2.95
CA MET A 93 24.68 -25.35 -1.99
C MET A 93 24.21 -25.52 -0.54
N LEU A 94 23.01 -25.04 -0.22
CA LEU A 94 22.43 -25.15 1.14
C LEU A 94 21.71 -26.48 1.39
N GLY A 95 21.49 -27.31 0.37
CA GLY A 95 20.74 -28.56 0.49
C GLY A 95 19.25 -28.37 0.85
N VAL A 96 18.66 -27.22 0.51
CA VAL A 96 17.27 -26.88 0.82
C VAL A 96 16.40 -26.88 -0.45
N SER A 97 15.10 -27.13 -0.28
CA SER A 97 14.13 -26.97 -1.36
C SER A 97 14.09 -25.51 -1.82
N CYS A 98 14.10 -25.28 -3.13
CA CYS A 98 14.02 -23.94 -3.69
C CYS A 98 12.61 -23.37 -3.57
N PHE A 99 12.52 -22.11 -3.12
CA PHE A 99 11.25 -21.39 -3.02
C PHE A 99 11.14 -20.35 -4.13
N ASN A 100 9.90 -20.06 -4.53
CA ASN A 100 9.58 -18.94 -5.42
C ASN A 100 8.92 -17.84 -4.59
N ILE A 101 9.21 -16.58 -4.92
CA ILE A 101 8.53 -15.43 -4.30
C ILE A 101 7.27 -15.15 -5.13
N PRO A 102 6.07 -15.44 -4.60
CA PRO A 102 4.83 -15.22 -5.33
C PRO A 102 4.64 -13.73 -5.64
N ASP A 103 3.95 -13.46 -6.74
CA ASP A 103 3.53 -12.12 -7.13
C ASP A 103 2.02 -12.00 -6.93
N TYR A 104 1.61 -11.15 -6.00
CA TYR A 104 0.20 -10.86 -5.75
C TYR A 104 -0.16 -9.42 -6.13
N SER A 105 0.71 -8.70 -6.83
CA SER A 105 0.48 -7.29 -7.18
C SER A 105 -0.82 -7.10 -7.98
N ASP A 106 -1.11 -7.99 -8.92
CA ASP A 106 -2.37 -7.96 -9.68
C ASP A 106 -3.59 -8.23 -8.79
N ASN A 107 -3.50 -9.20 -7.88
CA ASN A 107 -4.58 -9.50 -6.94
C ASN A 107 -4.87 -8.30 -6.02
N ILE A 108 -3.83 -7.65 -5.51
CA ILE A 108 -3.95 -6.48 -4.65
C ILE A 108 -4.55 -5.31 -5.45
N THR A 109 -4.12 -5.11 -6.69
CA THR A 109 -4.68 -4.08 -7.59
C THR A 109 -6.17 -4.30 -7.82
N ASN A 110 -6.61 -5.53 -8.11
CA ASN A 110 -8.02 -5.86 -8.28
C ASN A 110 -8.84 -5.60 -7.00
N ILE A 111 -8.28 -5.87 -5.82
CA ILE A 111 -8.95 -5.58 -4.53
C ILE A 111 -9.11 -4.07 -4.34
N ILE A 112 -8.07 -3.30 -4.64
CA ILE A 112 -8.09 -1.83 -4.58
C ILE A 112 -9.16 -1.26 -5.53
N GLU A 113 -9.24 -1.78 -6.75
CA GLU A 113 -10.29 -1.40 -7.72
C GLU A 113 -11.69 -1.71 -7.20
N HIS A 114 -11.90 -2.90 -6.66
CA HIS A 114 -13.17 -3.29 -6.05
C HIS A 114 -13.54 -2.38 -4.85
N MET A 115 -12.56 -1.98 -4.03
CA MET A 115 -12.79 -1.01 -2.94
C MET A 115 -13.24 0.35 -3.47
N ARG A 116 -12.65 0.85 -4.57
CA ARG A 116 -13.06 2.10 -5.22
C ARG A 116 -14.49 2.03 -5.74
N GLU A 117 -14.86 0.90 -6.34
CA GLU A 117 -16.21 0.68 -6.86
C GLU A 117 -17.26 0.61 -5.75
N ALA A 118 -16.98 -0.10 -4.66
CA ALA A 118 -17.91 -0.29 -3.54
C ALA A 118 -18.28 1.02 -2.82
N VAL A 119 -17.44 2.05 -2.95
CA VAL A 119 -17.55 3.31 -2.21
C VAL A 119 -18.11 4.44 -3.11
N ARG A 120 -18.30 4.21 -4.41
CA ARG A 120 -18.97 5.16 -5.30
C ARG A 120 -20.44 5.33 -4.89
N GLU A 121 -20.91 6.58 -4.83
CA GLU A 121 -22.34 6.85 -4.71
C GLU A 121 -23.06 6.28 -5.93
N PRO A 122 -24.25 5.66 -5.77
CA PRO A 122 -25.07 5.29 -6.91
C PRO A 122 -25.42 6.56 -7.71
N GLU A 123 -25.25 6.51 -9.03
CA GLU A 123 -25.70 7.60 -9.90
C GLU A 123 -27.18 7.89 -9.63
N ARG A 124 -27.52 9.17 -9.45
CA ARG A 124 -28.92 9.60 -9.45
C ARG A 124 -29.49 9.35 -10.84
N THR A 125 -30.28 8.30 -11.01
CA THR A 125 -31.15 8.15 -12.17
C THR A 125 -32.18 9.29 -12.14
N ASN A 126 -32.02 10.31 -13.00
CA ASN A 126 -32.94 11.45 -13.12
C ASN A 126 -34.30 11.11 -13.74
N ASN A 127 -34.75 9.85 -13.65
CA ASN A 127 -35.94 9.36 -14.33
C ASN A 127 -36.48 8.09 -13.68
N LEU A 128 -37.09 8.26 -12.51
CA LEU A 128 -38.11 7.40 -11.89
C LEU A 128 -38.48 8.24 -10.65
N TRP A 129 -39.50 9.09 -10.65
CA TRP A 129 -40.88 8.82 -10.22
C TRP A 129 -41.76 10.08 -10.50
N ALA A 130 -41.86 10.52 -11.75
CA ALA A 130 -42.86 11.52 -12.16
C ALA A 130 -43.94 10.82 -13.00
N GLY A 131 -44.81 10.08 -12.30
CA GLY A 131 -46.07 9.54 -12.80
C GLY A 131 -47.20 10.04 -11.91
#